data_AF-T0LQN2-F1
#
_entry.id   AF-T0LQN2-F1
#
_cell.length_a   1.000
_cell.length_b   1.000
_cell.length_c   1.000
_cell.angle_alpha   90.00
_cell.angle_beta   90.00
_cell.angle_gamma   90.00
#
_symmetry.space_group_name_H-M   'P 1'
#
loop_
_entity.id
_entity.type
_entity.pdbx_description
1 polymer ?
#
loop_
_entity_poly.entity_id
_entity_poly.type
_entity_poly.pdbx_seq_one_letter_code
_entity_poly.pdbx_strand_id
1 'polypeptide(L)'
;MRKTVIAVILVVLILVSVGIGLEIDRPSTGLVVYTADAYVAESDALMANFHNATGIAVEPAKGGGSYTLAEEISQGVPASVFISVALSTYARSSLGQRYSGWAIAFAADQLVLAYANSANSTVEKIVKLFSEANSTENASQKDAAYRDAFMNLTAGSVSIGISNASSDPAGLRAYLSLEIAGSLYENNQSFFINRIADNRGVRTDSNAAELVSPLISGDLGFLYIYRSAAISKGLKYIELPGQLSFGNSSMSQFYSEFHYNTTAGQQSGAPIYLYASALANGTDPAASIEFVSYIPGNDSFLSSYGMRPLKEPLLFNNTQPPAGIMALISAGRIVYGGPIPA
;
A
#
# COMPACT_ATOMS: atom_id res chain seq x y z
N MET A 1 5.06 72.60 -21.21
CA MET A 1 4.10 71.46 -21.29
C MET A 1 4.64 70.22 -21.98
N ARG A 2 5.41 70.29 -23.08
CA ARG A 2 5.91 69.09 -23.81
C ARG A 2 6.91 68.19 -23.04
N LYS A 3 7.77 68.75 -22.18
CA LYS A 3 8.78 67.96 -21.43
C LYS A 3 8.18 67.17 -20.26
N THR A 4 7.12 67.68 -19.64
CA THR A 4 6.44 67.05 -18.49
C THR A 4 5.61 65.83 -18.91
N VAL A 5 5.01 65.87 -20.11
CA VAL A 5 4.22 64.74 -20.64
C VAL A 5 5.10 63.55 -21.02
N ILE A 6 6.31 63.79 -21.54
CA ILE A 6 7.27 62.73 -21.90
C ILE A 6 7.79 62.01 -20.64
N ALA A 7 8.04 62.75 -19.56
CA ALA A 7 8.50 62.17 -18.29
C ALA A 7 7.44 61.28 -17.64
N VAL A 8 6.16 61.65 -17.72
CA VAL A 8 5.06 60.84 -17.15
C VAL A 8 4.85 59.55 -17.95
N ILE A 9 4.96 59.59 -19.27
CA ILE A 9 4.82 58.39 -20.13
C ILE A 9 5.96 57.39 -19.87
N LEU A 10 7.20 57.87 -19.66
CA LEU A 10 8.35 57.02 -19.36
C LEU A 10 8.25 56.34 -17.99
N VAL A 11 7.73 57.04 -16.97
CA VAL A 11 7.52 56.46 -15.63
C VAL A 11 6.40 55.41 -15.64
N VAL A 12 5.33 55.64 -16.41
CA VAL A 12 4.24 54.64 -16.57
C VAL A 12 4.71 53.42 -17.35
N LEU A 13 5.54 53.57 -18.38
CA LEU A 13 6.12 52.44 -19.11
C LEU A 13 7.09 51.62 -18.24
N ILE A 14 7.89 52.26 -17.39
CA ILE A 14 8.77 51.55 -16.44
C ILE A 14 7.94 50.80 -15.39
N LEU A 15 6.87 51.39 -14.86
CA LEU A 15 5.97 50.73 -13.91
C LEU A 15 5.18 49.57 -14.54
N VAL A 16 4.82 49.65 -15.81
CA VAL A 16 4.17 48.54 -16.54
C VAL A 16 5.17 47.44 -16.90
N SER A 17 6.44 47.77 -17.19
CA SER A 17 7.48 46.76 -17.44
C SER A 17 7.96 46.03 -16.17
N VAL A 18 7.82 46.63 -14.98
CA VAL A 18 8.08 45.96 -13.69
C VAL A 18 6.89 45.10 -13.25
N GLY A 19 5.72 45.24 -13.90
CA GLY A 19 4.53 44.42 -13.68
C GLY A 19 4.47 43.12 -14.49
N ILE A 20 5.50 42.80 -15.29
CA ILE A 20 5.60 41.55 -16.04
C ILE A 20 6.50 40.59 -15.27
N GLY A 21 5.89 39.66 -14.55
CA GLY A 21 6.49 38.37 -14.20
C GLY A 21 7.66 38.40 -13.21
N LEU A 22 7.46 38.95 -12.01
CA LEU A 22 8.06 38.29 -10.85
C LEU A 22 7.18 37.08 -10.51
N GLU A 23 7.34 36.00 -11.27
CA GLU A 23 7.19 34.67 -10.67
C GLU A 23 8.18 34.68 -9.52
N ILE A 24 7.65 34.88 -8.31
CA ILE A 24 8.40 34.52 -7.11
C ILE A 24 8.63 33.03 -7.31
N ASP A 25 9.85 32.69 -7.71
CA ASP A 25 10.41 31.36 -7.70
C ASP A 25 10.39 30.94 -6.23
N ARG A 26 9.20 30.55 -5.76
CA ARG A 26 9.05 29.84 -4.51
C ARG A 26 9.86 28.59 -4.78
N PRO A 27 10.95 28.33 -4.03
CA PRO A 27 11.61 27.05 -4.16
C PRO A 27 10.50 26.01 -4.04
N SER A 28 10.28 25.29 -5.13
CA SER A 28 9.30 24.21 -5.18
C SER A 28 9.70 23.29 -4.03
N THR A 29 8.95 23.34 -2.93
CA THR A 29 9.01 22.29 -1.93
C THR A 29 8.58 21.06 -2.71
N GLY A 30 9.51 20.15 -2.97
CA GLY A 30 9.30 19.04 -3.88
C GLY A 30 8.05 18.24 -3.52
N LEU A 31 7.59 17.40 -4.44
CA LEU A 31 6.51 16.47 -4.15
C LEU A 31 6.86 15.63 -2.93
N VAL A 32 5.99 15.67 -1.92
CA VAL A 32 6.12 14.89 -0.69
C VAL A 32 5.14 13.73 -0.77
N VAL A 33 5.65 12.53 -1.04
CA VAL A 33 4.84 11.31 -1.07
C VAL A 33 4.84 10.67 0.32
N TYR A 34 3.65 10.43 0.84
CA TYR A 34 3.44 9.55 1.98
C TYR A 34 2.99 8.19 1.44
N THR A 35 3.66 7.11 1.82
CA THR A 35 3.42 5.78 1.28
C THR A 35 3.37 4.71 2.36
N ALA A 36 2.56 3.67 2.15
CA ALA A 36 2.60 2.47 2.97
C ALA A 36 4.05 1.96 3.14
N ASP A 37 4.43 1.61 4.36
CA ASP A 37 5.78 1.23 4.80
C ASP A 37 6.45 0.16 3.92
N ALA A 38 5.65 -0.78 3.42
CA ALA A 38 6.09 -1.84 2.52
C ALA A 38 6.63 -1.33 1.16
N TYR A 39 6.34 -0.09 0.77
CA TYR A 39 6.58 0.44 -0.59
C TYR A 39 7.43 1.71 -0.61
N VAL A 40 8.21 1.98 0.45
CA VAL A 40 9.05 3.20 0.54
C VAL A 40 10.11 3.22 -0.55
N ALA A 41 10.87 2.13 -0.71
CA ALA A 41 11.96 2.06 -1.69
C ALA A 41 11.43 2.14 -3.13
N GLU A 42 10.29 1.51 -3.38
CA GLU A 42 9.54 1.51 -4.63
C GLU A 42 9.07 2.93 -4.96
N SER A 43 8.50 3.63 -3.97
CA SER A 43 8.00 5.00 -4.14
C SER A 43 9.13 6.00 -4.37
N ASP A 44 10.24 5.88 -3.62
CA ASP A 44 11.44 6.69 -3.81
C ASP A 44 12.00 6.54 -5.23
N ALA A 45 12.16 5.30 -5.70
CA ALA A 45 12.69 5.05 -7.03
C ALA A 45 11.71 5.51 -8.13
N LEU A 46 10.39 5.38 -7.91
CA LEU A 46 9.38 5.90 -8.85
C LEU A 46 9.38 7.43 -8.91
N MET A 47 9.51 8.10 -7.77
CA MET A 47 9.67 9.56 -7.70
C MET A 47 10.97 10.04 -8.35
N ALA A 48 12.08 9.33 -8.17
CA ALA A 48 13.33 9.66 -8.84
C ALA A 48 13.22 9.54 -10.36
N ASN A 49 12.56 8.48 -10.85
CA ASN A 49 12.28 8.31 -12.28
C ASN A 49 11.37 9.42 -12.82
N PHE A 50 10.34 9.80 -12.05
CA PHE A 50 9.46 10.92 -12.39
C PHE A 50 10.23 12.24 -12.46
N HIS A 51 11.06 12.55 -11.46
CA HIS A 51 11.92 13.73 -11.45
C HIS A 51 12.82 13.78 -12.68
N ASN A 52 13.47 12.66 -13.03
CA ASN A 52 14.32 12.59 -14.21
C ASN A 52 13.55 12.82 -15.53
N ALA A 53 12.28 12.42 -15.58
CA ALA A 53 11.43 12.57 -16.76
C ALA A 53 10.85 13.99 -16.92
N THR A 54 10.58 14.70 -15.82
CA THR A 54 9.81 15.96 -15.84
C THR A 54 10.58 17.19 -15.33
N GLY A 55 11.65 16.98 -14.58
CA GLY A 55 12.38 18.03 -13.86
C GLY A 55 11.67 18.51 -12.58
N ILE A 56 10.47 17.99 -12.25
CA ILE A 56 9.72 18.37 -11.05
C ILE A 56 10.45 17.85 -9.82
N ALA A 57 10.73 18.73 -8.84
CA ALA A 57 11.42 18.35 -7.61
C ALA A 57 10.59 17.35 -6.78
N VAL A 58 11.28 16.39 -6.16
CA VAL A 58 10.69 15.35 -5.30
C VAL A 58 11.48 15.25 -3.99
N GLU A 59 10.78 14.95 -2.91
CA GLU A 59 11.38 14.66 -1.60
C GLU A 59 11.42 13.15 -1.36
N PRO A 60 12.29 12.65 -0.46
CA PRO A 60 12.23 11.25 -0.03
C PRO A 60 10.84 10.87 0.50
N ALA A 61 10.38 9.68 0.13
CA ALA A 61 9.10 9.13 0.52
C ALA A 61 9.05 8.93 2.04
N LYS A 62 7.91 9.23 2.62
CA LYS A 62 7.66 9.04 4.05
C LYS A 62 6.81 7.78 4.24
N GLY A 63 7.40 6.79 4.91
CA GLY A 63 6.80 5.48 5.16
C GLY A 63 6.01 5.40 6.46
N GLY A 64 4.95 4.60 6.48
CA GLY A 64 4.19 4.26 7.69
C GLY A 64 3.00 3.35 7.40
N GLY A 65 2.34 2.85 8.44
CA GLY A 65 1.11 2.06 8.29
C GLY A 65 0.00 2.91 7.64
N SER A 66 -0.73 2.36 6.66
CA SER A 66 -1.67 3.17 5.86
C SER A 66 -2.75 3.88 6.69
N TYR A 67 -3.25 3.26 7.77
CA TYR A 67 -4.23 3.90 8.64
C TYR A 67 -3.61 5.05 9.46
N THR A 68 -2.40 4.83 9.99
CA THR A 68 -1.63 5.86 10.70
C THR A 68 -1.30 7.05 9.80
N LEU A 69 -0.82 6.80 8.57
CA LEU A 69 -0.51 7.87 7.62
C LEU A 69 -1.76 8.67 7.23
N ALA A 70 -2.91 8.02 7.06
CA ALA A 70 -4.16 8.72 6.78
C ALA A 70 -4.54 9.67 7.93
N GLU A 71 -4.37 9.22 9.17
CA GLU A 71 -4.58 10.05 10.36
C GLU A 71 -3.60 11.25 10.40
N GLU A 72 -2.31 11.02 10.22
CA GLU A 72 -1.30 12.10 10.17
C GLU A 72 -1.60 13.12 9.07
N ILE A 73 -1.97 12.63 7.87
CA ILE A 73 -2.39 13.45 6.73
C ILE A 73 -3.59 14.30 7.12
N SER A 74 -4.61 13.72 7.76
CA SER A 74 -5.79 14.45 8.25
C SER A 74 -5.43 15.56 9.25
N GLN A 75 -4.36 15.37 10.02
CA GLN A 75 -3.84 16.33 11.01
C GLN A 75 -2.93 17.41 10.39
N GLY A 76 -2.70 17.37 9.07
CA GLY A 76 -2.09 18.47 8.33
C GLY A 76 -0.60 18.32 8.06
N VAL A 77 -0.04 17.09 8.10
CA VAL A 77 1.31 16.89 7.56
C VAL A 77 1.36 17.29 6.07
N PRO A 78 2.49 17.81 5.57
CA PRO A 78 2.57 18.45 4.26
C PRO A 78 2.68 17.43 3.11
N ALA A 79 1.72 16.51 2.99
CA ALA A 79 1.71 15.45 1.97
C ALA A 79 1.11 15.94 0.64
N SER A 80 1.79 15.74 -0.48
CA SER A 80 1.26 16.06 -1.82
C SER A 80 0.41 14.90 -2.36
N VAL A 81 0.96 13.69 -2.26
CA VAL A 81 0.36 12.45 -2.76
C VAL A 81 0.39 11.41 -1.65
N PHE A 82 -0.68 10.63 -1.57
CA PHE A 82 -0.79 9.49 -0.67
C PHE A 82 -0.83 8.20 -1.49
N ILE A 83 0.01 7.24 -1.10
CA ILE A 83 0.01 5.87 -1.61
C ILE A 83 -0.32 4.93 -0.46
N SER A 84 -1.41 4.18 -0.59
CA SER A 84 -1.96 3.35 0.47
C SER A 84 -2.34 1.99 -0.08
N VAL A 85 -2.35 0.97 0.78
CA VAL A 85 -2.86 -0.37 0.43
C VAL A 85 -4.23 -0.66 0.99
N ALA A 86 -4.95 0.35 1.48
CA ALA A 86 -6.32 0.23 1.96
C ALA A 86 -7.19 1.32 1.33
N LEU A 87 -8.18 0.94 0.51
CA LEU A 87 -9.06 1.91 -0.15
C LEU A 87 -9.84 2.79 0.84
N SER A 88 -10.20 2.24 2.01
CA SER A 88 -10.92 2.97 3.04
C SER A 88 -10.14 4.17 3.59
N THR A 89 -8.81 4.20 3.47
CA THR A 89 -8.02 5.36 3.92
C THR A 89 -8.23 6.59 3.03
N TYR A 90 -8.89 6.45 1.87
CA TYR A 90 -9.25 7.57 1.01
C TYR A 90 -10.65 8.12 1.31
N ALA A 91 -11.34 7.60 2.34
CA ALA A 91 -12.62 8.12 2.78
C ALA A 91 -12.48 9.53 3.38
N ARG A 92 -13.56 10.30 3.35
CA ARG A 92 -13.58 11.65 3.95
C ARG A 92 -13.39 11.58 5.47
N SER A 93 -13.92 10.54 6.10
CA SER A 93 -13.73 10.22 7.52
C SER A 93 -12.26 10.03 7.89
N SER A 94 -11.44 9.48 7.00
CA SER A 94 -10.00 9.26 7.22
C SER A 94 -9.14 10.48 6.90
N LEU A 95 -9.41 11.20 5.80
CA LEU A 95 -8.52 12.27 5.31
C LEU A 95 -8.95 13.69 5.72
N GLY A 96 -10.15 13.87 6.26
CA GLY A 96 -10.65 15.18 6.67
C GLY A 96 -10.60 16.22 5.54
N GLN A 97 -9.91 17.35 5.78
CA GLN A 97 -9.74 18.42 4.78
C GLN A 97 -8.82 18.04 3.60
N ARG A 98 -8.12 16.90 3.67
CA ARG A 98 -7.23 16.39 2.62
C ARG A 98 -7.95 15.49 1.62
N TYR A 99 -9.21 15.17 1.87
CA TYR A 99 -10.03 14.32 1.02
C TYR A 99 -10.24 14.93 -0.37
N SER A 100 -9.73 14.26 -1.41
CA SER A 100 -9.91 14.63 -2.82
C SER A 100 -11.08 13.89 -3.50
N GLY A 101 -11.53 12.78 -2.92
CA GLY A 101 -12.68 11.98 -3.39
C GLY A 101 -12.41 11.07 -4.58
N TRP A 102 -11.14 10.79 -4.86
CA TRP A 102 -10.73 9.81 -5.86
C TRP A 102 -9.41 9.13 -5.45
N ALA A 103 -9.16 7.94 -5.98
CA ALA A 103 -7.88 7.23 -5.93
C ALA A 103 -7.79 6.26 -7.11
N ILE A 104 -6.59 5.97 -7.60
CA ILE A 104 -6.37 4.93 -8.61
C ILE A 104 -5.68 3.73 -7.98
N ALA A 105 -6.20 2.52 -8.20
CA ALA A 105 -5.44 1.29 -7.98
C ALA A 105 -4.58 1.02 -9.21
N PHE A 106 -3.27 0.84 -9.04
CA PHE A 106 -2.34 0.72 -10.17
C PHE A 106 -1.52 -0.59 -10.15
N ALA A 107 -1.36 -1.21 -8.99
CA ALA A 107 -0.69 -2.49 -8.85
C ALA A 107 -1.40 -3.36 -7.80
N ALA A 108 -1.28 -4.66 -7.94
CA ALA A 108 -1.61 -5.64 -6.93
C ALA A 108 -0.35 -6.17 -6.24
N ASP A 109 -0.53 -6.63 -5.01
CA ASP A 109 0.47 -7.42 -4.28
C ASP A 109 -0.20 -8.69 -3.72
N GLN A 110 0.50 -9.42 -2.87
CA GLN A 110 0.00 -10.59 -2.18
C GLN A 110 0.68 -10.78 -0.83
N LEU A 111 -0.09 -11.27 0.13
CA LEU A 111 0.39 -11.66 1.45
C LEU A 111 1.21 -12.95 1.35
N VAL A 112 2.35 -12.97 2.05
CA VAL A 112 3.25 -14.12 2.17
C VAL A 112 3.68 -14.31 3.62
N LEU A 113 4.29 -15.46 3.90
CA LEU A 113 5.00 -15.73 5.16
C LEU A 113 6.50 -15.63 4.91
N ALA A 114 7.12 -14.50 5.28
CA ALA A 114 8.55 -14.29 5.17
C ALA A 114 9.34 -14.99 6.29
N TYR A 115 10.56 -15.41 5.99
CA TYR A 115 11.51 -15.99 6.94
C TYR A 115 12.96 -15.64 6.55
N ALA A 116 13.84 -15.52 7.53
CA ALA A 116 15.26 -15.17 7.30
C ALA A 116 16.20 -16.38 7.45
N ASN A 117 16.04 -17.18 8.51
CA ASN A 117 16.97 -18.24 8.87
C ASN A 117 16.36 -19.64 8.70
N SER A 118 16.73 -20.33 7.62
CA SER A 118 16.34 -21.73 7.40
C SER A 118 17.15 -22.76 8.18
N ALA A 119 18.18 -22.36 8.93
CA ALA A 119 18.96 -23.29 9.76
C ALA A 119 18.27 -23.63 11.10
N ASN A 120 17.21 -22.91 11.47
CA ASN A 120 16.33 -23.32 12.55
C ASN A 120 15.46 -24.48 12.06
N SER A 121 15.64 -25.67 12.63
CA SER A 121 14.97 -26.90 12.20
C SER A 121 13.44 -26.83 12.30
N THR A 122 12.89 -26.05 13.23
CA THR A 122 11.44 -25.83 13.33
C THR A 122 10.94 -24.96 12.18
N VAL A 123 11.66 -23.89 11.84
CA VAL A 123 11.33 -23.04 10.67
C VAL A 123 11.43 -23.86 9.39
N GLU A 124 12.51 -24.63 9.21
CA GLU A 124 12.71 -25.51 8.05
C GLU A 124 11.57 -26.51 7.90
N LYS A 125 11.16 -27.16 8.99
CA LYS A 125 10.02 -28.09 9.00
C LYS A 125 8.74 -27.41 8.52
N ILE A 126 8.43 -26.21 9.04
CA ILE A 126 7.20 -25.48 8.66
C ILE A 126 7.26 -25.07 7.19
N VAL A 127 8.40 -24.55 6.71
CA VAL A 127 8.62 -24.24 5.28
C VAL A 127 8.36 -25.47 4.41
N LYS A 128 8.88 -26.63 4.81
CA LYS A 128 8.68 -27.89 4.08
C LYS A 128 7.20 -28.28 4.01
N LEU A 129 6.46 -28.19 5.11
CA LEU A 129 5.02 -28.50 5.13
C LEU A 129 4.22 -27.61 4.17
N PHE A 130 4.50 -26.31 4.14
CA PHE A 130 3.87 -25.41 3.17
C PHE A 130 4.29 -25.72 1.73
N SER A 131 5.56 -26.07 1.50
CA SER A 131 6.04 -26.48 0.18
C SER A 131 5.34 -27.74 -0.33
N GLU A 132 5.16 -28.74 0.54
CA GLU A 132 4.42 -29.97 0.23
C GLU A 132 2.96 -29.66 -0.10
N ALA A 133 2.29 -28.84 0.71
CA ALA A 133 0.93 -28.38 0.46
C ALA A 133 0.79 -27.64 -0.89
N ASN A 134 1.72 -26.73 -1.21
CA ASN A 134 1.74 -26.01 -2.48
C ASN A 134 1.89 -26.95 -3.69
N SER A 135 2.69 -28.01 -3.56
CA SER A 135 2.93 -29.00 -4.61
C SER A 135 1.86 -30.09 -4.73
N THR A 136 0.90 -30.16 -3.80
CA THR A 136 -0.12 -31.21 -3.79
C THR A 136 -1.24 -30.88 -4.80
N GLU A 137 -1.46 -31.77 -5.77
CA GLU A 137 -2.47 -31.58 -6.83
C GLU A 137 -3.87 -31.99 -6.40
N ASN A 138 -4.00 -33.08 -5.63
CA ASN A 138 -5.30 -33.55 -5.16
C ASN A 138 -5.87 -32.60 -4.09
N ALA A 139 -7.06 -32.06 -4.34
CA ALA A 139 -7.67 -31.04 -3.47
C ALA A 139 -7.82 -31.48 -2.00
N SER A 140 -8.33 -32.69 -1.74
CA SER A 140 -8.52 -33.17 -0.36
C SER A 140 -7.20 -33.40 0.36
N GLN A 141 -6.18 -33.91 -0.33
CA GLN A 141 -4.84 -34.05 0.24
C GLN A 141 -4.18 -32.69 0.47
N LYS A 142 -4.42 -31.72 -0.42
CA LYS A 142 -3.92 -30.36 -0.31
C LYS A 142 -4.47 -29.64 0.92
N ASP A 143 -5.77 -29.77 1.18
CA ASP A 143 -6.41 -29.20 2.37
C ASP A 143 -5.84 -29.82 3.65
N ALA A 144 -5.64 -31.14 3.67
CA ALA A 144 -4.99 -31.81 4.80
C ALA A 144 -3.53 -31.35 4.99
N ALA A 145 -2.77 -31.15 3.91
CA ALA A 145 -1.40 -30.67 3.98
C ALA A 145 -1.32 -29.23 4.50
N TYR A 146 -2.21 -28.32 4.05
CA TYR A 146 -2.28 -26.96 4.62
C TYR A 146 -2.72 -26.98 6.08
N ARG A 147 -3.68 -27.83 6.45
CA ARG A 147 -4.08 -28.01 7.84
C ARG A 147 -2.86 -28.34 8.70
N ASP A 148 -2.04 -29.31 8.29
CA ASP A 148 -0.83 -29.70 9.02
C ASP A 148 0.21 -28.55 9.07
N ALA A 149 0.38 -27.81 7.97
CA ALA A 149 1.26 -26.65 7.91
C ALA A 149 0.84 -25.56 8.91
N PHE A 150 -0.46 -25.18 8.92
CA PHE A 150 -0.99 -24.19 9.85
C PHE A 150 -0.98 -24.67 11.30
N MET A 151 -1.23 -25.97 11.55
CA MET A 151 -1.14 -26.56 12.89
C MET A 151 0.28 -26.45 13.48
N ASN A 152 1.32 -26.60 12.65
CA ASN A 152 2.71 -26.43 13.07
C ASN A 152 3.12 -24.96 13.17
N LEU A 153 2.71 -24.12 12.21
CA LEU A 153 2.96 -22.67 12.24
C LEU A 153 2.42 -22.08 13.55
N THR A 154 1.18 -22.43 13.89
CA THR A 154 0.46 -21.90 15.06
C THR A 154 0.65 -22.74 16.32
N ALA A 155 1.67 -23.62 16.40
CA ALA A 155 1.91 -24.46 17.57
C ALA A 155 2.57 -23.69 18.74
N GLY A 156 3.15 -22.51 18.50
CA GLY A 156 3.92 -21.75 19.49
C GLY A 156 5.38 -22.21 19.63
N SER A 157 5.83 -23.12 18.77
CA SER A 157 7.23 -23.57 18.70
C SER A 157 8.17 -22.54 18.05
N VAL A 158 7.61 -21.55 17.36
CA VAL A 158 8.27 -20.35 16.84
C VAL A 158 7.34 -19.16 17.04
N SER A 159 7.92 -17.96 17.19
CA SER A 159 7.14 -16.72 17.20
C SER A 159 6.85 -16.25 15.78
N ILE A 160 5.63 -15.74 15.56
CA ILE A 160 5.14 -15.19 14.30
C ILE A 160 4.98 -13.67 14.46
N GLY A 161 5.54 -12.91 13.53
CA GLY A 161 5.29 -11.48 13.40
C GLY A 161 3.96 -11.22 12.70
N ILE A 162 3.08 -10.47 13.36
CA ILE A 162 1.85 -9.91 12.77
C ILE A 162 1.75 -8.47 13.24
N SER A 163 1.74 -7.51 12.31
CA SER A 163 1.58 -6.09 12.65
C SER A 163 0.17 -5.79 13.18
N ASN A 164 0.02 -4.64 13.83
CA ASN A 164 -1.27 -4.25 14.42
C ASN A 164 -2.30 -3.97 13.31
N ALA A 165 -3.36 -4.77 13.27
CA ALA A 165 -4.43 -4.66 12.26
C ALA A 165 -5.17 -3.31 12.25
N SER A 166 -5.08 -2.52 13.31
CA SER A 166 -5.71 -1.20 13.40
C SER A 166 -4.86 -0.09 12.80
N SER A 167 -3.53 -0.26 12.71
CA SER A 167 -2.61 0.73 12.13
C SER A 167 -2.05 0.31 10.76
N ASP A 168 -1.91 -1.01 10.54
CA ASP A 168 -1.29 -1.58 9.34
C ASP A 168 -2.20 -2.62 8.66
N PRO A 169 -2.61 -2.40 7.40
CA PRO A 169 -3.37 -3.37 6.62
C PRO A 169 -2.71 -4.76 6.47
N ALA A 170 -1.38 -4.87 6.60
CA ALA A 170 -0.71 -6.18 6.54
C ALA A 170 -1.13 -7.07 7.72
N GLY A 171 -1.25 -6.47 8.90
CA GLY A 171 -1.76 -7.12 10.11
C GLY A 171 -3.20 -7.58 9.94
N LEU A 172 -4.08 -6.72 9.42
CA LEU A 172 -5.47 -7.08 9.11
C LEU A 172 -5.53 -8.29 8.18
N ARG A 173 -4.73 -8.29 7.09
CA ARG A 173 -4.68 -9.38 6.11
C ARG A 173 -4.11 -10.67 6.69
N ALA A 174 -3.17 -10.59 7.62
CA ALA A 174 -2.66 -11.75 8.35
C ALA A 174 -3.76 -12.43 9.17
N TYR A 175 -4.52 -11.66 9.95
CA TYR A 175 -5.63 -12.21 10.73
C TYR A 175 -6.72 -12.78 9.84
N LEU A 176 -7.14 -12.07 8.78
CA LEU A 176 -8.10 -12.60 7.81
C LEU A 176 -7.58 -13.87 7.12
N SER A 177 -6.28 -13.97 6.81
CA SER A 177 -5.69 -15.21 6.29
C SER A 177 -5.82 -16.36 7.29
N LEU A 178 -5.63 -16.12 8.59
CA LEU A 178 -5.82 -17.13 9.62
C LEU A 178 -7.30 -17.51 9.79
N GLU A 179 -8.22 -16.55 9.65
CA GLU A 179 -9.67 -16.82 9.63
C GLU A 179 -10.07 -17.73 8.48
N ILE A 180 -9.59 -17.43 7.28
CA ILE A 180 -9.82 -18.24 6.08
C ILE A 180 -9.24 -19.64 6.29
N ALA A 181 -8.01 -19.75 6.80
CA ALA A 181 -7.39 -21.05 7.09
C ALA A 181 -8.21 -21.86 8.12
N GLY A 182 -8.71 -21.22 9.17
CA GLY A 182 -9.53 -21.90 10.19
C GLY A 182 -10.86 -22.39 9.62
N SER A 183 -11.50 -21.58 8.77
CA SER A 183 -12.74 -21.95 8.09
C SER A 183 -12.51 -23.12 7.12
N LEU A 184 -11.50 -23.03 6.26
CA LEU A 184 -11.22 -24.05 5.23
C LEU A 184 -10.73 -25.39 5.80
N TYR A 185 -9.87 -25.36 6.82
CA TYR A 185 -9.12 -26.55 7.24
C TYR A 185 -9.58 -27.16 8.57
N GLU A 186 -10.34 -26.41 9.37
CA GLU A 186 -10.81 -26.85 10.70
C GLU A 186 -12.32 -26.65 10.88
N ASN A 187 -13.03 -26.15 9.86
CA ASN A 187 -14.46 -25.78 9.95
C ASN A 187 -14.74 -24.83 11.13
N ASN A 188 -13.77 -23.99 11.48
CA ASN A 188 -13.85 -23.03 12.59
C ASN A 188 -12.95 -21.83 12.30
N GLN A 189 -13.56 -20.72 11.89
CA GLN A 189 -12.88 -19.47 11.51
C GLN A 189 -11.89 -18.99 12.57
N SER A 190 -12.23 -19.06 13.85
CA SER A 190 -11.38 -18.55 14.93
C SER A 190 -10.31 -19.54 15.39
N PHE A 191 -10.26 -20.76 14.83
CA PHE A 191 -9.40 -21.84 15.34
C PHE A 191 -7.93 -21.45 15.42
N PHE A 192 -7.33 -21.01 14.30
CA PHE A 192 -5.91 -20.67 14.27
C PHE A 192 -5.60 -19.36 15.00
N ILE A 193 -6.53 -18.40 15.02
CA ILE A 193 -6.40 -17.14 15.77
C ILE A 193 -6.37 -17.40 17.28
N ASN A 194 -7.31 -18.20 17.79
CA ASN A 194 -7.34 -18.57 19.20
C ASN A 194 -6.08 -19.33 19.59
N ARG A 195 -5.63 -20.24 18.72
CA ARG A 195 -4.43 -21.04 18.96
C ARG A 195 -3.16 -20.19 19.11
N ILE A 196 -2.94 -19.20 18.23
CA ILE A 196 -1.78 -18.28 18.34
C ILE A 196 -1.90 -17.32 19.53
N ALA A 197 -3.11 -16.97 19.95
CA ALA A 197 -3.34 -16.16 21.14
C ALA A 197 -3.02 -16.95 22.42
N ASP A 198 -3.51 -18.18 22.51
CA ASP A 198 -3.36 -19.05 23.68
C ASP A 198 -1.89 -19.41 23.96
N ASN A 199 -1.11 -19.66 22.90
CA ASN A 199 0.31 -20.00 23.03
C ASN A 199 1.24 -18.78 23.11
N ARG A 200 0.70 -17.55 23.04
CA ARG A 200 1.47 -16.29 23.02
C ARG A 200 2.55 -16.28 21.94
N GLY A 201 2.30 -16.97 20.83
CA GLY A 201 3.24 -17.18 19.74
C GLY A 201 3.29 -16.01 18.75
N VAL A 202 2.64 -14.88 19.04
CA VAL A 202 2.60 -13.71 18.16
C VAL A 202 3.38 -12.56 18.78
N ARG A 203 4.26 -11.95 17.99
CA ARG A 203 4.84 -10.64 18.26
C ARG A 203 4.17 -9.62 17.36
N THR A 204 3.74 -8.52 17.95
CA THR A 204 3.06 -7.43 17.25
C THR A 204 3.79 -6.13 17.44
N ASP A 205 3.86 -5.35 16.36
CA ASP A 205 4.34 -3.98 16.33
C ASP A 205 3.39 -3.11 15.49
N SER A 206 3.62 -1.81 15.43
CA SER A 206 2.80 -0.82 14.74
C SER A 206 2.66 -1.08 13.23
N ASN A 207 3.70 -1.60 12.59
CA ASN A 207 3.73 -1.95 11.16
C ASN A 207 4.66 -3.15 10.91
N ALA A 208 4.52 -3.78 9.74
CA ALA A 208 5.28 -4.98 9.39
C ALA A 208 6.78 -4.71 9.23
N ALA A 209 7.20 -3.50 8.85
CA ALA A 209 8.61 -3.15 8.71
C ALA A 209 9.38 -3.23 10.04
N GLU A 210 8.77 -2.86 11.18
CA GLU A 210 9.37 -2.97 12.52
C GLU A 210 9.68 -4.43 12.93
N LEU A 211 8.95 -5.39 12.34
CA LEU A 211 9.11 -6.82 12.64
C LEU A 211 10.20 -7.51 11.80
N VAL A 212 10.82 -6.80 10.85
CA VAL A 212 11.88 -7.35 9.99
C VAL A 212 13.16 -7.61 10.77
N SER A 213 13.58 -6.67 11.62
CA SER A 213 14.81 -6.85 12.42
C SER A 213 14.70 -8.04 13.38
N PRO A 214 13.59 -8.22 14.15
CA PRO A 214 13.34 -9.44 14.91
C PRO A 214 13.32 -10.74 14.07
N LEU A 215 12.88 -10.70 12.82
CA LEU A 215 12.92 -11.86 11.93
C LEU A 215 14.37 -12.23 11.55
N ILE A 216 15.19 -11.22 11.22
CA ILE A 216 16.59 -11.42 10.82
C ILE A 216 17.44 -11.87 12.01
N SER A 217 17.19 -11.34 13.22
CA SER A 217 17.89 -11.78 14.44
C SER A 217 17.52 -13.19 14.90
N GLY A 218 16.42 -13.74 14.39
CA GLY A 218 15.91 -15.06 14.77
C GLY A 218 14.95 -15.04 15.98
N ASP A 219 14.56 -13.85 16.45
CA ASP A 219 13.52 -13.69 17.48
C ASP A 219 12.13 -14.09 16.93
N LEU A 220 11.94 -14.03 15.62
CA LEU A 220 10.76 -14.53 14.91
C LEU A 220 11.16 -15.67 13.97
N GLY A 221 10.31 -16.69 13.89
CA GLY A 221 10.42 -17.72 12.86
C GLY A 221 9.82 -17.27 11.52
N PHE A 222 8.69 -16.55 11.58
CA PHE A 222 7.96 -16.09 10.40
C PHE A 222 7.40 -14.68 10.60
N LEU A 223 7.15 -13.98 9.50
CA LEU A 223 6.49 -12.68 9.46
C LEU A 223 5.45 -12.67 8.34
N TYR A 224 4.21 -12.33 8.66
CA TYR A 224 3.24 -11.97 7.62
C TYR A 224 3.58 -10.59 7.05
N ILE A 225 3.86 -10.54 5.75
CA ILE A 225 4.22 -9.32 5.02
C ILE A 225 3.81 -9.45 3.54
N TYR A 226 3.83 -8.36 2.78
CA TYR A 226 3.63 -8.44 1.33
C TYR A 226 4.85 -9.01 0.60
N ARG A 227 4.61 -9.66 -0.54
CA ARG A 227 5.65 -10.28 -1.35
C ARG A 227 6.67 -9.26 -1.85
N SER A 228 6.22 -8.09 -2.31
CA SER A 228 7.16 -7.03 -2.75
C SER A 228 8.12 -6.63 -1.64
N ALA A 229 7.61 -6.39 -0.42
CA ALA A 229 8.42 -6.04 0.74
C ALA A 229 9.36 -7.17 1.19
N ALA A 230 8.96 -8.43 1.06
CA ALA A 230 9.87 -9.56 1.29
C ALA A 230 11.05 -9.54 0.28
N ILE A 231 10.76 -9.29 -0.99
CA ILE A 231 11.76 -9.19 -2.06
C ILE A 231 12.70 -8.00 -1.84
N SER A 232 12.16 -6.81 -1.57
CA SER A 232 12.96 -5.59 -1.40
C SER A 232 13.88 -5.67 -0.18
N LYS A 233 13.47 -6.42 0.86
CA LYS A 233 14.27 -6.67 2.07
C LYS A 233 15.17 -7.91 1.97
N GLY A 234 15.19 -8.61 0.82
CA GLY A 234 16.03 -9.79 0.60
C GLY A 234 15.64 -11.00 1.45
N LEU A 235 14.38 -11.08 1.89
CA LEU A 235 13.86 -12.17 2.72
C LEU A 235 13.42 -13.35 1.85
N LYS A 236 13.57 -14.57 2.38
CA LYS A 236 12.90 -15.74 1.80
C LYS A 236 11.42 -15.69 2.21
N TYR A 237 10.56 -16.34 1.44
CA TYR A 237 9.13 -16.36 1.75
C TYR A 237 8.45 -17.63 1.25
N ILE A 238 7.34 -17.96 1.92
CA ILE A 238 6.39 -18.99 1.51
C ILE A 238 5.24 -18.29 0.77
N GLU A 239 4.94 -18.75 -0.44
CA GLU A 239 3.74 -18.31 -1.17
C GLU A 239 2.49 -18.96 -0.58
N LEU A 240 1.52 -18.13 -0.21
CA LEU A 240 0.20 -18.56 0.23
C LEU A 240 -0.71 -18.79 -0.99
N PRO A 241 -1.64 -19.77 -0.95
CA PRO A 241 -2.57 -19.99 -2.06
C PRO A 241 -3.51 -18.80 -2.25
N GLY A 242 -4.19 -18.75 -3.40
CA GLY A 242 -5.08 -17.64 -3.77
C GLY A 242 -6.11 -17.28 -2.70
N GLN A 243 -6.68 -18.27 -2.01
CA GLN A 243 -7.63 -18.08 -0.91
C GLN A 243 -7.05 -17.27 0.25
N LEU A 244 -5.76 -17.42 0.53
CA LEU A 244 -5.10 -16.91 1.74
C LEU A 244 -4.24 -15.67 1.49
N SER A 245 -3.80 -15.46 0.25
CA SER A 245 -2.83 -14.42 -0.10
C SER A 245 -3.44 -13.04 -0.34
N PHE A 246 -4.75 -12.94 -0.53
CA PHE A 246 -5.43 -11.70 -0.99
C PHE A 246 -4.90 -11.16 -2.33
N GLY A 247 -4.10 -11.95 -3.05
CA GLY A 247 -3.49 -11.54 -4.32
C GLY A 247 -4.35 -11.81 -5.54
N ASN A 248 -5.43 -12.56 -5.43
CA ASN A 248 -6.26 -12.92 -6.58
C ASN A 248 -7.51 -12.04 -6.65
N SER A 249 -7.51 -11.07 -7.59
CA SER A 249 -8.65 -10.17 -7.79
C SER A 249 -9.95 -10.89 -8.11
N SER A 250 -9.91 -12.07 -8.76
CA SER A 250 -11.10 -12.86 -9.05
C SER A 250 -11.76 -13.43 -7.79
N MET A 251 -11.08 -13.42 -6.65
CA MET A 251 -11.58 -13.91 -5.36
C MET A 251 -12.10 -12.77 -4.47
N SER A 252 -12.30 -11.56 -5.02
CA SER A 252 -12.77 -10.41 -4.25
C SER A 252 -14.05 -10.68 -3.45
N GLN A 253 -15.01 -11.42 -4.04
CA GLN A 253 -16.25 -11.78 -3.34
C GLN A 253 -15.96 -12.74 -2.18
N PHE A 254 -15.15 -13.76 -2.41
CA PHE A 254 -14.75 -14.71 -1.37
C PHE A 254 -14.02 -14.01 -0.20
N TYR A 255 -13.08 -13.11 -0.49
CA TYR A 255 -12.39 -12.36 0.56
C TYR A 255 -13.34 -11.52 1.41
N SER A 256 -14.39 -10.98 0.80
CA SER A 256 -15.35 -10.11 1.50
C SER A 256 -16.26 -10.83 2.51
N GLU A 257 -16.27 -12.17 2.51
CA GLU A 257 -17.01 -13.00 3.47
C GLU A 257 -16.32 -13.08 4.84
N PHE A 258 -15.05 -12.67 4.92
CA PHE A 258 -14.23 -12.72 6.14
C PHE A 258 -14.04 -11.32 6.70
N HIS A 259 -14.06 -11.22 8.04
CA HIS A 259 -14.10 -9.94 8.73
C HIS A 259 -13.33 -9.97 10.04
N TYR A 260 -12.51 -8.95 10.27
CA TYR A 260 -11.75 -8.81 11.51
C TYR A 260 -12.04 -7.47 12.20
N ASN A 261 -12.09 -7.50 13.53
CA ASN A 261 -12.37 -6.31 14.32
C ASN A 261 -11.09 -5.50 14.57
N THR A 262 -11.14 -4.22 14.22
CA THR A 262 -10.10 -3.22 14.50
C THR A 262 -10.65 -2.15 15.43
N THR A 263 -9.80 -1.22 15.89
CA THR A 263 -10.28 -0.05 16.66
C THR A 263 -11.22 0.85 15.84
N ALA A 264 -11.15 0.79 14.50
CA ALA A 264 -12.05 1.50 13.59
C ALA A 264 -13.35 0.71 13.31
N GLY A 265 -13.56 -0.44 13.95
CA GLY A 265 -14.68 -1.33 13.74
C GLY A 265 -14.34 -2.54 12.87
N GLN A 266 -15.36 -3.24 12.40
CA GLN A 266 -15.22 -4.46 11.60
C GLN A 266 -14.75 -4.12 10.18
N GLN A 267 -13.67 -4.77 9.73
CA GLN A 267 -13.09 -4.59 8.40
C GLN A 267 -13.17 -5.91 7.61
N SER A 268 -13.61 -5.85 6.36
CA SER A 268 -13.74 -7.02 5.47
C SER A 268 -12.46 -7.28 4.66
N GLY A 269 -12.26 -8.53 4.24
CA GLY A 269 -11.22 -8.87 3.28
C GLY A 269 -11.47 -8.31 1.88
N ALA A 270 -10.38 -7.92 1.21
CA ALA A 270 -10.39 -7.44 -0.17
C ALA A 270 -9.04 -7.75 -0.84
N PRO A 271 -8.99 -7.80 -2.19
CA PRO A 271 -7.72 -7.95 -2.89
C PRO A 271 -6.71 -6.87 -2.48
N ILE A 272 -5.42 -7.23 -2.41
CA ILE A 272 -4.35 -6.26 -2.13
C ILE A 272 -4.09 -5.46 -3.40
N TYR A 273 -4.53 -4.21 -3.40
CA TYR A 273 -4.12 -3.21 -4.37
C TYR A 273 -3.32 -2.09 -3.70
N LEU A 274 -2.42 -1.50 -4.46
CA LEU A 274 -1.80 -0.21 -4.16
C LEU A 274 -2.63 0.86 -4.84
N TYR A 275 -3.05 1.82 -4.02
CA TYR A 275 -3.85 2.97 -4.42
C TYR A 275 -3.00 4.22 -4.34
N ALA A 276 -3.19 5.17 -5.26
CA ALA A 276 -2.56 6.49 -5.22
C ALA A 276 -3.60 7.60 -5.45
N SER A 277 -3.45 8.73 -4.75
CA SER A 277 -4.24 9.93 -4.99
C SER A 277 -3.46 11.20 -4.68
N ALA A 278 -3.69 12.25 -5.47
CA ALA A 278 -3.30 13.61 -5.09
C ALA A 278 -4.27 14.13 -4.02
N LEU A 279 -3.72 14.68 -2.94
CA LEU A 279 -4.50 15.14 -1.79
C LEU A 279 -5.09 16.53 -2.04
N ALA A 280 -6.29 16.77 -1.49
CA ALA A 280 -6.82 18.13 -1.43
C ALA A 280 -5.94 18.99 -0.51
N ASN A 281 -5.77 20.27 -0.87
CA ASN A 281 -4.87 21.20 -0.19
C ASN A 281 -3.39 20.72 -0.15
N GLY A 282 -3.01 19.78 -1.02
CA GLY A 282 -1.63 19.32 -1.25
C GLY A 282 -0.67 20.46 -1.61
N THR A 283 0.62 20.26 -1.34
CA THR A 283 1.65 21.08 -1.99
C THR A 283 1.68 20.72 -3.48
N ASP A 284 1.75 21.73 -4.35
CA ASP A 284 1.77 21.59 -5.80
C ASP A 284 0.74 20.59 -6.39
N PRO A 285 -0.55 20.98 -6.45
CA PRO A 285 -1.61 20.10 -6.95
C PRO A 285 -1.40 19.64 -8.40
N ALA A 286 -0.78 20.47 -9.25
CA ALA A 286 -0.54 20.14 -10.65
C ALA A 286 0.50 19.02 -10.78
N ALA A 287 1.66 19.20 -10.12
CA ALA A 287 2.69 18.17 -10.06
C ALA A 287 2.19 16.87 -9.41
N SER A 288 1.32 16.98 -8.39
CA SER A 288 0.74 15.81 -7.73
C SER A 288 -0.13 14.98 -8.66
N ILE A 289 -0.98 15.64 -9.46
CA ILE A 289 -1.81 14.97 -10.46
C ILE A 289 -0.93 14.37 -11.56
N GLU A 290 0.10 15.09 -12.00
CA GLU A 290 1.03 14.61 -13.02
C GLU A 290 1.77 13.35 -12.55
N PHE A 291 2.25 13.33 -11.31
CA PHE A 291 2.87 12.15 -10.71
C PHE A 291 1.90 10.96 -10.66
N VAL A 292 0.67 11.15 -10.17
CA VAL A 292 -0.32 10.05 -10.12
C VAL A 292 -0.69 9.57 -11.53
N SER A 293 -0.75 10.47 -12.52
CA SER A 293 -0.95 10.13 -13.94
C SER A 293 0.27 9.43 -14.58
N TYR A 294 1.47 9.63 -14.04
CA TYR A 294 2.70 8.99 -14.47
C TYR A 294 2.79 7.54 -14.00
N ILE A 295 2.22 7.18 -12.84
CA ILE A 295 2.30 5.81 -12.28
C ILE A 295 1.82 4.76 -13.30
N PRO A 296 0.61 4.87 -13.91
CA PRO A 296 0.18 3.96 -14.98
C PRO A 296 1.10 4.00 -16.21
N GLY A 297 1.80 2.91 -16.49
CA GLY A 297 2.77 2.81 -17.58
C GLY A 297 4.20 2.47 -17.13
N ASN A 298 4.44 2.39 -15.82
CA ASN A 298 5.70 1.96 -15.23
C ASN A 298 5.71 0.45 -14.90
N ASP A 299 5.02 -0.38 -15.68
CA ASP A 299 4.76 -1.78 -15.37
C ASP A 299 6.03 -2.60 -15.16
N SER A 300 7.02 -2.47 -16.05
CA SER A 300 8.29 -3.21 -15.93
C SER A 300 9.05 -2.84 -14.66
N PHE A 301 9.02 -1.57 -14.26
CA PHE A 301 9.62 -1.09 -13.01
C PHE A 301 8.88 -1.66 -11.80
N LEU A 302 7.55 -1.57 -11.77
CA LEU A 302 6.75 -2.12 -10.68
C LEU A 302 6.94 -3.65 -10.55
N SER A 303 7.01 -4.36 -11.68
CA SER A 303 7.29 -5.79 -11.71
C SER A 303 8.69 -6.16 -11.21
N SER A 304 9.71 -5.30 -11.39
CA SER A 304 11.04 -5.59 -10.84
C SER A 304 11.09 -5.59 -9.32
N TYR A 305 10.12 -4.95 -8.66
CA TYR A 305 9.93 -5.01 -7.20
C TYR A 305 8.98 -6.14 -6.76
N GLY A 306 8.57 -7.02 -7.68
CA GLY A 306 7.72 -8.17 -7.37
C GLY A 306 6.24 -7.85 -7.19
N MET A 307 5.82 -6.60 -7.44
CA MET A 307 4.42 -6.22 -7.58
C MET A 307 3.84 -6.72 -8.91
N ARG A 308 2.51 -6.79 -9.00
CA ARG A 308 1.78 -7.14 -10.22
C ARG A 308 1.02 -5.92 -10.72
N PRO A 309 1.57 -5.14 -11.68
CA PRO A 309 0.86 -4.03 -12.29
C PRO A 309 -0.52 -4.48 -12.78
N LEU A 310 -1.54 -3.64 -12.56
CA LEU A 310 -2.85 -3.92 -13.08
C LEU A 310 -2.82 -3.63 -14.58
N LYS A 311 -3.19 -4.63 -15.39
CA LYS A 311 -3.34 -4.46 -16.85
C LYS A 311 -4.26 -3.27 -17.16
N GLU A 312 -5.32 -3.12 -16.37
CA GLU A 312 -6.23 -1.98 -16.39
C GLU A 312 -6.27 -1.42 -14.96
N PRO A 313 -5.54 -0.33 -14.67
CA PRO A 313 -5.67 0.39 -13.41
C PRO A 313 -7.12 0.78 -13.16
N LEU A 314 -7.54 0.76 -11.89
CA LEU A 314 -8.93 0.98 -11.49
C LEU A 314 -9.08 2.35 -10.82
N LEU A 315 -10.01 3.17 -11.28
CA LEU A 315 -10.41 4.41 -10.61
C LEU A 315 -11.50 4.12 -9.58
N PHE A 316 -11.27 4.56 -8.35
CA PHE A 316 -12.30 4.65 -7.32
C PHE A 316 -12.60 6.12 -7.03
N ASN A 317 -13.87 6.53 -7.10
CA ASN A 317 -14.21 7.93 -6.87
C ASN A 317 -15.65 8.15 -6.39
N ASN A 318 -15.82 9.16 -5.53
CA ASN A 318 -17.13 9.69 -5.10
C ASN A 318 -17.33 11.14 -5.58
N THR A 319 -16.29 11.78 -6.12
CA THR A 319 -16.30 13.10 -6.74
C THR A 319 -15.75 12.99 -8.18
N GLN A 320 -15.95 14.03 -8.99
CA GLN A 320 -15.34 14.06 -10.32
C GLN A 320 -13.81 14.15 -10.19
N PRO A 321 -13.04 13.22 -10.78
CA PRO A 321 -11.59 13.26 -10.68
C PRO A 321 -11.01 14.39 -11.56
N PRO A 322 -9.75 14.81 -11.32
CA PRO A 322 -9.11 15.88 -12.07
C PRO A 322 -8.98 15.59 -13.57
N ALA A 323 -8.83 16.63 -14.38
CA ALA A 323 -8.76 16.53 -15.85
C ALA A 323 -7.67 15.56 -16.34
N GLY A 324 -6.50 15.53 -15.70
CA GLY A 324 -5.42 14.59 -16.03
C GLY A 324 -5.82 13.12 -15.86
N ILE A 325 -6.60 12.81 -14.82
CA ILE A 325 -7.14 11.47 -14.58
C ILE A 325 -8.28 11.16 -15.55
N MET A 326 -9.16 12.13 -15.81
CA MET A 326 -10.23 11.99 -16.81
C MET A 326 -9.68 11.68 -18.20
N ALA A 327 -8.56 12.29 -18.59
CA ALA A 327 -7.90 12.02 -19.86
C ALA A 327 -7.44 10.56 -19.98
N LEU A 328 -6.95 9.96 -18.88
CA LEU A 328 -6.56 8.54 -18.86
C LEU A 328 -7.77 7.61 -19.01
N ILE A 329 -8.92 7.97 -18.43
CA ILE A 329 -10.18 7.23 -18.62
C ILE A 329 -10.62 7.29 -20.09
N SER A 330 -10.64 8.50 -20.67
CA SER A 330 -11.04 8.68 -22.09
C SER A 330 -10.11 7.93 -23.05
N ALA A 331 -8.85 7.75 -22.69
CA ALA A 331 -7.88 6.97 -23.46
C ALA A 331 -7.97 5.45 -23.22
N GLY A 332 -8.88 4.97 -22.36
CA GLY A 332 -8.98 3.55 -22.00
C GLY A 332 -7.78 3.03 -21.20
N ARG A 333 -7.01 3.92 -20.56
CA ARG A 333 -5.84 3.58 -19.75
C ARG A 333 -6.17 3.33 -18.28
N ILE A 334 -7.37 3.71 -17.84
CA ILE A 334 -7.92 3.47 -16.50
C ILE A 334 -9.40 3.12 -16.67
N VAL A 335 -9.91 2.16 -15.89
CA VAL A 335 -11.32 1.76 -15.88
C VAL A 335 -11.97 2.05 -14.53
N TYR A 336 -13.30 2.20 -14.48
CA TYR A 336 -13.99 2.47 -13.23
C TYR A 336 -14.06 1.22 -12.34
N GLY A 337 -13.55 1.34 -11.10
CA GLY A 337 -13.49 0.28 -10.10
C GLY A 337 -14.59 0.33 -9.04
N GLY A 338 -15.29 1.46 -8.89
CA GLY A 338 -16.38 1.62 -7.91
C GLY A 338 -16.25 2.88 -7.05
N PRO A 339 -17.14 3.06 -6.06
CA PRO A 339 -17.04 4.16 -5.11
C PRO A 339 -15.92 3.92 -4.09
N ILE A 340 -15.44 5.00 -3.47
CA ILE A 340 -14.64 4.90 -2.24
C ILE A 340 -15.60 4.60 -1.09
N PRO A 341 -15.34 3.58 -0.26
CA PRO A 341 -16.16 3.29 0.93
C PRO A 341 -16.28 4.51 1.85
N ALA A 342 -17.42 4.62 2.54
CA ALA A 342 -17.72 5.75 3.43
C ALA A 342 -16.83 5.78 4.68
#